data_AF-A0A3P6H2H3-F1
#
_entry.id   AF-A0A3P6H2H3-F1
#
_cell.length_a   1.000
_cell.length_b   1.000
_cell.length_c   1.000
_cell.angle_alpha   90.00
_cell.angle_beta   90.00
_cell.angle_gamma   90.00
#
_symmetry.space_group_name_H-M   'P 1'
#
loop_
_entity.id
_entity.type
_entity.pdbx_description
1 polymer ?
#
loop_
_entity_poly.entity_id
_entity_poly.type
_entity_poly.pdbx_seq_one_letter_code
_entity_poly.pdbx_strand_id
1 'polypeptide(L)'
;MKKPSMATFLIAFLLAAAVFTHGKEVVKDTNGNPVKPGAKYFIQAVETESNMGGGLIPNAIKYPTCPFGITQTRFPYQPVDVSSSAAKEPAIMIGGEMRRPDSVFKVEKATRAHTYKLTTSYGTVGTVPAAFFDVRQLVVTKDEAKTLFVEFVKVDDVTTATTTSTTSSVEKL
;
A
#
# COMPACT_ATOMS: atom_id res chain seq x y z
N MET A 1 -13.88 0.43 54.70
CA MET A 1 -13.17 0.31 53.41
C MET A 1 -13.09 -1.17 53.04
N LYS A 2 -13.73 -1.61 51.95
CA LYS A 2 -13.73 -3.01 51.49
C LYS A 2 -12.37 -3.30 50.84
N LYS A 3 -11.62 -4.26 51.38
CA LYS A 3 -10.35 -4.71 50.79
C LYS A 3 -10.65 -5.34 49.42
N PRO A 4 -9.98 -4.91 48.34
CA PRO A 4 -10.14 -5.58 47.05
C PRO A 4 -9.68 -7.03 47.20
N SER A 5 -10.52 -7.95 46.74
CA SER A 5 -10.22 -9.38 46.77
C SER A 5 -9.06 -9.68 45.81
N MET A 6 -8.06 -10.43 46.27
CA MET A 6 -6.96 -10.93 45.44
C MET A 6 -7.48 -11.64 44.17
N ALA A 7 -8.61 -12.34 44.28
CA ALA A 7 -9.23 -13.00 43.14
C ALA A 7 -9.66 -12.00 42.05
N THR A 8 -10.20 -10.85 42.43
CA THR A 8 -10.60 -9.80 41.48
C THR A 8 -9.40 -9.18 40.78
N PHE A 9 -8.27 -9.02 41.50
CA PHE A 9 -7.03 -8.51 40.93
C PHE A 9 -6.41 -9.50 39.93
N LEU A 10 -6.41 -10.79 40.25
CA LEU A 10 -5.93 -11.85 39.36
C LEU A 10 -6.79 -11.98 38.10
N ILE A 11 -8.12 -11.90 38.22
CA ILE A 11 -9.03 -11.93 37.08
C ILE A 11 -8.78 -10.72 36.17
N ALA A 12 -8.67 -9.51 36.73
CA ALA A 12 -8.36 -8.31 35.95
C ALA A 12 -7.00 -8.41 35.26
N PHE A 13 -5.99 -8.98 35.92
CA PHE A 13 -4.66 -9.19 35.35
C PHE A 13 -4.66 -10.23 34.21
N LEU A 14 -5.41 -11.33 34.38
CA LEU A 14 -5.57 -12.36 33.34
C LEU A 14 -6.35 -11.84 32.13
N LEU A 15 -7.41 -11.05 32.33
CA LEU A 15 -8.12 -10.39 31.22
C LEU A 15 -7.21 -9.37 30.51
N ALA A 16 -6.44 -8.57 31.24
CA ALA A 16 -5.49 -7.63 30.65
C ALA A 16 -4.42 -8.37 29.82
N ALA A 17 -3.86 -9.46 30.33
CA ALA A 17 -2.90 -10.28 29.61
C ALA A 17 -3.49 -10.92 28.34
N ALA A 18 -4.75 -11.36 28.36
CA ALA A 18 -5.42 -11.91 27.19
C ALA A 18 -5.58 -10.89 26.05
N VAL A 19 -5.86 -9.62 26.36
CA VAL A 19 -5.97 -8.55 25.35
C VAL A 19 -4.62 -8.27 24.65
N PHE A 20 -3.49 -8.49 25.34
CA PHE A 20 -2.15 -8.37 24.74
C PHE A 20 -1.75 -9.54 23.83
N THR A 21 -2.52 -10.64 23.79
CA THR A 21 -2.23 -11.81 22.93
C THR A 21 -2.85 -11.73 21.53
N HIS A 22 -3.55 -10.64 21.19
CA HIS A 22 -3.89 -10.33 19.80
C HIS A 22 -2.62 -9.91 19.06
N GLY A 23 -1.78 -10.90 18.77
CA GLY A 23 -0.54 -10.75 18.02
C GLY A 23 -0.82 -9.97 16.75
N LYS A 24 0.08 -9.01 16.46
CA LYS A 24 0.03 -8.20 15.24
C LYS A 24 -0.22 -9.11 14.05
N GLU A 25 -1.38 -8.95 13.42
CA GLU A 25 -1.82 -9.84 12.34
C GLU A 25 -0.78 -9.83 11.22
N VAL A 26 -0.40 -11.02 10.76
CA VAL A 26 0.59 -11.18 9.70
C VAL A 26 0.00 -10.65 8.40
N VAL A 27 0.72 -9.72 7.75
CA VAL A 27 0.36 -9.24 6.41
C VAL A 27 0.45 -10.41 5.45
N LYS A 28 -0.60 -10.60 4.65
CA LYS A 28 -0.72 -11.69 3.68
C LYS A 28 -0.73 -11.13 2.27
N ASP A 29 -0.17 -11.87 1.33
CA ASP A 29 -0.34 -11.62 -0.10
C ASP A 29 -1.75 -12.01 -0.56
N THR A 30 -2.06 -11.75 -1.83
CA THR A 30 -3.34 -12.09 -2.46
C THR A 30 -3.65 -13.58 -2.47
N ASN A 31 -2.64 -14.44 -2.32
CA ASN A 31 -2.79 -15.89 -2.19
C ASN A 31 -2.94 -16.36 -0.73
N GLY A 32 -2.99 -15.42 0.21
CA GLY A 32 -3.14 -15.69 1.63
C GLY A 32 -1.85 -16.14 2.32
N ASN A 33 -0.71 -16.13 1.63
CA ASN A 33 0.58 -16.46 2.23
C ASN A 33 1.14 -15.26 2.98
N PRO A 34 1.89 -15.47 4.08
CA PRO A 34 2.61 -14.39 4.75
C PRO A 34 3.56 -13.63 3.82
N VAL A 35 3.49 -12.30 3.83
CA VAL A 35 4.46 -11.43 3.17
C VAL A 35 5.82 -11.57 3.88
N LYS A 36 6.82 -11.99 3.11
CA LYS A 36 8.17 -12.26 3.60
C LYS A 36 9.08 -11.03 3.46
N PRO A 37 9.78 -10.60 4.51
CA PRO A 37 10.82 -9.57 4.40
C PRO A 37 11.86 -9.94 3.34
N GLY A 38 12.28 -8.96 2.53
CA GLY A 38 13.29 -9.14 1.47
C GLY A 38 12.78 -9.81 0.18
N ALA A 39 11.58 -10.39 0.19
CA ALA A 39 10.94 -10.86 -1.05
C ALA A 39 10.30 -9.68 -1.80
N LYS A 40 10.14 -9.85 -3.13
CA LYS A 40 9.59 -8.82 -4.01
C LYS A 40 8.08 -9.04 -4.19
N TYR A 41 7.33 -7.95 -4.08
CA TYR A 41 5.88 -7.90 -4.31
C TYR A 41 5.55 -6.68 -5.17
N PHE A 42 4.56 -6.82 -6.03
CA PHE A 42 3.84 -5.69 -6.59
C PHE A 42 2.86 -5.17 -5.55
N ILE A 43 2.79 -3.85 -5.41
CA ILE A 43 1.72 -3.17 -4.66
C ILE A 43 0.67 -2.78 -5.69
N GLN A 44 -0.50 -3.37 -5.60
CA GLN A 44 -1.63 -3.06 -6.47
C GLN A 44 -2.69 -2.29 -5.68
N ALA A 45 -3.16 -1.19 -6.26
CA ALA A 45 -4.29 -0.45 -5.74
C ALA A 45 -5.57 -1.28 -5.94
N VAL A 46 -6.37 -1.40 -4.89
CA VAL A 46 -7.68 -2.06 -4.97
C VAL A 46 -8.64 -1.14 -5.71
N GLU A 47 -9.35 -1.71 -6.69
CA GLU A 47 -10.40 -1.00 -7.41
C GLU A 47 -11.57 -0.68 -6.47
N THR A 48 -12.02 0.57 -6.51
CA THR A 48 -13.18 1.09 -5.78
C THR A 48 -13.98 2.00 -6.71
N GLU A 49 -15.16 2.47 -6.26
CA GLU A 49 -15.95 3.45 -7.02
C GLU A 49 -15.17 4.74 -7.35
N SER A 50 -14.22 5.11 -6.49
CA SER A 50 -13.42 6.32 -6.62
C SER A 50 -11.99 6.07 -7.08
N ASN A 51 -11.57 4.82 -7.32
CA ASN A 51 -10.20 4.44 -7.66
C ASN A 51 -10.20 3.28 -8.67
N MET A 52 -9.54 3.46 -9.83
CA MET A 52 -9.56 2.49 -10.92
C MET A 52 -8.57 1.32 -10.76
N GLY A 53 -7.93 1.19 -9.60
CA GLY A 53 -6.92 0.17 -9.33
C GLY A 53 -5.64 0.32 -10.16
N GLY A 54 -4.87 -0.76 -10.27
CA GLY A 54 -3.62 -0.80 -11.04
C GLY A 54 -2.36 -0.77 -10.16
N GLY A 55 -1.21 -0.51 -10.77
CA GLY A 55 0.10 -0.64 -10.12
C GLY A 55 0.71 0.69 -9.67
N LEU A 56 1.65 0.63 -8.74
CA LEU A 56 2.48 1.77 -8.36
C LEU A 56 3.77 1.82 -9.19
N ILE A 57 4.06 2.99 -9.78
CA ILE A 57 5.28 3.23 -10.57
C ILE A 57 6.00 4.52 -10.13
N PRO A 58 7.33 4.60 -10.28
CA PRO A 58 8.07 5.85 -10.14
C PRO A 58 7.59 6.88 -11.18
N ASN A 59 7.39 8.14 -10.77
CA ASN A 59 7.04 9.21 -11.70
C ASN A 59 7.67 10.55 -11.35
N ALA A 60 8.11 11.31 -12.34
CA ALA A 60 8.70 12.63 -12.09
C ALA A 60 7.57 13.62 -11.81
N ILE A 61 7.50 14.10 -10.57
CA ILE A 61 6.39 14.95 -10.08
C ILE A 61 6.81 16.40 -9.84
N LYS A 62 8.11 16.71 -9.94
CA LYS A 62 8.66 18.07 -9.78
C LYS A 62 9.83 18.30 -10.73
N TYR A 63 10.11 19.55 -11.10
CA TYR A 63 11.35 19.95 -11.74
C TYR A 63 12.32 20.57 -10.70
N PRO A 64 13.61 20.19 -10.65
CA PRO A 64 14.26 19.14 -11.45
C PRO A 64 13.64 17.76 -11.18
N THR A 65 13.66 16.87 -12.17
CA THR A 65 12.92 15.59 -12.21
C THR A 65 13.27 14.59 -11.11
N CYS A 66 14.36 14.85 -10.38
CA CYS A 66 14.80 14.05 -9.25
C CYS A 66 14.69 14.88 -7.95
N PRO A 67 14.18 14.29 -6.85
CA PRO A 67 13.76 12.88 -6.72
C PRO A 67 12.42 12.56 -7.42
N PHE A 68 12.27 11.30 -7.85
CA PHE A 68 11.01 10.80 -8.40
C PHE A 68 9.97 10.64 -7.28
N GLY A 69 8.72 10.94 -7.58
CA GLY A 69 7.57 10.55 -6.77
C GLY A 69 7.09 9.14 -7.12
N ILE A 70 5.99 8.73 -6.49
CA ILE A 70 5.27 7.50 -6.82
C ILE A 70 3.88 7.88 -7.32
N THR A 71 3.46 7.29 -8.43
CA THR A 71 2.09 7.40 -8.95
C THR A 71 1.45 6.04 -9.10
N GLN A 72 0.13 6.03 -9.08
CA GLN A 72 -0.70 4.91 -9.45
C GLN A 72 -1.02 5.03 -10.95
N THR A 73 -0.70 3.99 -11.70
CA THR A 73 -1.07 3.84 -13.11
C THR A 73 -2.25 2.90 -13.25
N ARG A 74 -3.22 3.27 -14.09
CA ARG A 74 -4.34 2.42 -14.48
C ARG A 74 -3.90 1.23 -15.36
N PHE A 75 -2.77 1.36 -16.06
CA PHE A 75 -2.24 0.33 -16.95
C PHE A 75 -1.02 -0.35 -16.32
N PRO A 76 -0.89 -1.69 -16.42
CA PRO A 76 0.21 -2.42 -15.80
C PRO A 76 1.59 -2.05 -16.36
N TYR A 77 1.66 -1.45 -17.56
CA TYR A 77 2.90 -1.06 -18.23
C TYR A 77 2.69 0.16 -19.13
N GLN A 78 2.81 1.38 -18.60
CA GLN A 78 2.96 2.58 -19.44
C GLN A 78 4.03 3.53 -18.90
N PRO A 79 4.74 4.26 -19.79
CA PRO A 79 5.84 5.13 -19.43
C PRO A 79 5.40 6.35 -18.64
N VAL A 80 6.35 6.81 -17.85
CA VAL A 80 6.33 7.87 -16.85
C VAL A 80 6.14 9.25 -17.49
N ASP A 81 5.16 10.03 -17.01
CA ASP A 81 4.97 11.45 -17.37
C ASP A 81 5.85 12.33 -16.45
N VAL A 82 6.57 13.28 -17.03
CA VAL A 82 7.60 14.10 -16.35
C VAL A 82 7.13 15.49 -15.94
N SER A 83 5.81 15.73 -15.91
CA SER A 83 5.24 17.06 -15.70
C SER A 83 5.07 17.41 -14.20
N SER A 84 5.73 18.48 -13.77
CA SER A 84 5.80 18.92 -12.37
C SER A 84 4.51 19.57 -11.87
N SER A 85 3.99 19.17 -10.70
CA SER A 85 3.01 19.97 -9.96
C SER A 85 3.25 19.89 -8.45
N ALA A 86 3.19 21.04 -7.78
CA ALA A 86 3.34 21.14 -6.34
C ALA A 86 1.97 20.95 -5.66
N ALA A 87 1.79 19.81 -4.98
CA ALA A 87 0.57 19.52 -4.25
C ALA A 87 0.57 20.16 -2.84
N LYS A 88 -0.62 20.48 -2.33
CA LYS A 88 -0.86 20.96 -0.95
C LYS A 88 -0.62 19.87 0.10
N GLU A 89 -0.75 18.60 -0.30
CA GLU A 89 -0.43 17.43 0.50
C GLU A 89 1.00 16.94 0.17
N PRO A 90 1.79 16.50 1.16
CA PRO A 90 3.16 16.03 0.92
C PRO A 90 3.16 14.81 0.00
N ALA A 91 3.93 14.87 -1.08
CA ALA A 91 4.11 13.75 -2.00
C ALA A 91 5.02 12.68 -1.39
N ILE A 92 4.76 11.41 -1.73
CA ILE A 92 5.66 10.30 -1.40
C ILE A 92 6.76 10.20 -2.46
N MET A 93 8.00 10.23 -2.01
CA MET A 93 9.20 10.33 -2.85
C MET A 93 10.10 9.10 -2.73
N ILE A 94 10.80 8.80 -3.81
CA ILE A 94 11.89 7.81 -3.87
C ILE A 94 13.21 8.52 -3.57
N GLY A 95 14.08 7.89 -2.77
CA GLY A 95 15.38 8.44 -2.37
C GLY A 95 15.47 8.85 -0.90
N GLY A 96 14.49 8.45 -0.07
CA GLY A 96 14.57 8.55 1.38
C GLY A 96 15.67 7.67 1.99
N GLU A 97 16.09 8.00 3.21
CA GLU A 97 17.11 7.26 3.94
C GLU A 97 16.45 6.22 4.86
N MET A 98 16.86 4.94 4.75
CA MET A 98 16.18 3.78 5.38
C MET A 98 15.84 3.95 6.87
N ARG A 99 16.65 4.69 7.64
CA ARG A 99 16.49 4.86 9.08
C ARG A 99 15.81 6.15 9.50
N ARG A 100 15.46 7.03 8.56
CA ARG A 100 14.79 8.28 8.90
C ARG A 100 13.30 8.06 9.16
N PRO A 101 12.70 8.75 10.15
CA PRO A 101 11.29 8.60 10.48
C PRO A 101 10.33 8.89 9.32
N ASP A 102 10.73 9.74 8.38
CA ASP A 102 9.97 10.09 7.16
C ASP A 102 9.96 8.98 6.09
N SER A 103 10.81 7.97 6.25
CA SER A 103 10.94 6.81 5.35
C SER A 103 10.32 5.54 5.95
N VAL A 104 9.71 5.64 7.13
CA VAL A 104 9.08 4.51 7.83
C VAL A 104 7.58 4.46 7.54
N PHE A 105 7.17 3.35 6.92
CA PHE A 105 5.77 3.04 6.65
C PHE A 105 5.31 1.88 7.54
N LYS A 106 4.04 1.90 7.93
CA LYS A 106 3.33 0.80 8.56
C LYS A 106 2.27 0.27 7.59
N VAL A 107 2.08 -1.04 7.62
CA VAL A 107 0.99 -1.71 6.92
C VAL A 107 -0.08 -2.02 7.95
N GLU A 108 -1.29 -1.53 7.71
CA GLU A 108 -2.44 -1.72 8.57
C GLU A 108 -3.54 -2.44 7.80
N LYS A 109 -4.22 -3.38 8.46
CA LYS A 109 -5.32 -4.12 7.84
C LYS A 109 -6.51 -3.21 7.53
N ALA A 110 -7.07 -3.37 6.34
CA ALA A 110 -8.34 -2.76 5.95
C ALA A 110 -9.50 -3.74 6.18
N THR A 111 -10.73 -3.28 5.94
CA THR A 111 -11.95 -4.07 6.17
C THR A 111 -12.04 -5.32 5.28
N ARG A 112 -11.48 -5.26 4.06
CA ARG A 112 -11.50 -6.35 3.09
C ARG A 112 -10.35 -7.34 3.32
N ALA A 113 -10.60 -8.61 3.01
CA ALA A 113 -9.59 -9.67 3.10
C ALA A 113 -8.38 -9.37 2.21
N HIS A 114 -7.17 -9.57 2.74
CA HIS A 114 -5.89 -9.33 2.07
C HIS A 114 -5.67 -7.89 1.59
N THR A 115 -6.51 -6.95 2.03
CA THR A 115 -6.41 -5.54 1.70
C THR A 115 -5.85 -4.76 2.88
N TYR A 116 -4.99 -3.80 2.57
CA TYR A 116 -4.26 -3.02 3.56
C TYR A 116 -4.29 -1.53 3.21
N LYS A 117 -3.97 -0.70 4.21
CA LYS A 117 -3.62 0.71 4.03
C LYS A 117 -2.19 0.93 4.51
N LEU A 118 -1.50 1.87 3.89
CA LEU A 118 -0.16 2.27 4.31
C LEU A 118 -0.27 3.54 5.16
N THR A 119 0.39 3.56 6.30
CA THR A 119 0.42 4.73 7.20
C THR A 119 1.85 5.14 7.50
N THR A 120 2.04 6.44 7.75
CA THR A 120 3.30 7.03 8.20
C THR A 120 3.07 7.70 9.55
N SER A 121 4.12 8.22 10.19
CA SER A 121 3.98 9.08 11.37
C SER A 121 3.24 10.40 11.08
N TYR A 122 3.11 10.81 9.81
CA TYR A 122 2.55 12.09 9.41
C TYR A 122 1.11 12.00 8.87
N GLY A 123 0.64 10.79 8.55
CA GLY A 123 -0.69 10.54 8.00
C GLY A 123 -0.79 9.23 7.22
N THR A 124 -1.95 9.02 6.60
CA THR A 124 -2.24 7.84 5.77
C THR A 124 -1.78 8.09 4.34
N VAL A 125 -1.30 7.05 3.66
CA VAL A 125 -1.00 7.11 2.24
C VAL A 125 -2.31 7.13 1.45
N GLY A 126 -2.49 8.18 0.67
CA GLY A 126 -3.64 8.38 -0.19
C GLY A 126 -3.24 8.71 -1.61
N THR A 127 -4.26 8.98 -2.42
CA THR A 127 -4.07 9.43 -3.80
C THR A 127 -4.84 10.69 -4.10
N VAL A 128 -4.25 11.55 -4.91
CA VAL A 128 -4.92 12.72 -5.49
C VAL A 128 -4.83 12.67 -7.01
N PRO A 129 -5.85 13.13 -7.74
CA PRO A 129 -5.75 13.31 -9.18
C PRO A 129 -4.55 14.21 -9.51
N ALA A 130 -3.67 13.76 -10.40
CA ALA A 130 -2.65 14.63 -10.97
C ALA A 130 -3.29 15.55 -12.03
N ALA A 131 -2.64 16.68 -12.32
CA ALA A 131 -3.17 17.71 -13.22
C ALA A 131 -3.38 17.21 -14.68
N PHE A 132 -2.75 16.10 -15.08
CA PHE A 132 -2.82 15.55 -16.44
C PHE A 132 -2.81 14.02 -16.45
N PHE A 133 -3.61 13.45 -17.37
CA PHE A 133 -3.88 12.02 -17.58
C PHE A 133 -4.52 11.30 -16.37
N ASP A 134 -5.11 10.11 -16.57
CA ASP A 134 -5.78 9.27 -15.55
C ASP A 134 -4.80 8.73 -14.45
N VAL A 135 -3.75 9.47 -14.15
CA VAL A 135 -2.69 9.14 -13.20
C VAL A 135 -3.03 9.76 -11.85
N ARG A 136 -2.85 8.98 -10.78
CA ARG A 136 -3.03 9.48 -9.42
C ARG A 136 -1.72 9.51 -8.67
N GLN A 137 -1.40 10.65 -8.07
CA GLN A 137 -0.17 10.84 -7.32
C GLN A 137 -0.34 10.36 -5.88
N LEU A 138 0.67 9.65 -5.36
CA LEU A 138 0.69 9.24 -3.96
C LEU A 138 1.10 10.40 -3.06
N VAL A 139 0.31 10.60 -2.02
CA VAL A 139 0.46 11.68 -1.05
C VAL A 139 0.22 11.17 0.36
N VAL A 140 0.75 11.87 1.35
CA VAL A 140 0.39 11.69 2.75
C VAL A 140 -0.78 12.61 3.06
N THR A 141 -1.89 12.02 3.48
CA THR A 141 -3.14 12.76 3.74
C THR A 141 -3.74 12.40 5.09
N LYS A 142 -4.54 13.33 5.62
CA LYS A 142 -5.39 13.13 6.81
C LYS A 142 -6.85 12.90 6.44
N ASP A 143 -7.17 12.99 5.14
CA ASP A 143 -8.50 12.78 4.61
C ASP A 143 -8.72 11.28 4.36
N GLU A 144 -9.60 10.68 5.14
CA GLU A 144 -9.86 9.24 5.05
C GLU A 144 -10.45 8.84 3.69
N ALA A 145 -11.16 9.74 3.01
CA ALA A 145 -11.77 9.48 1.71
C ALA A 145 -10.74 9.33 0.58
N LYS A 146 -9.51 9.83 0.79
CA LYS A 146 -8.40 9.72 -0.18
C LYS A 146 -7.52 8.50 0.06
N THR A 147 -7.81 7.70 1.09
CA THR A 147 -7.01 6.54 1.48
C THR A 147 -6.81 5.59 0.30
N LEU A 148 -5.56 5.21 0.06
CA LEU A 148 -5.24 4.19 -0.92
C LEU A 148 -5.28 2.82 -0.25
N PHE A 149 -6.20 1.97 -0.72
CA PHE A 149 -6.24 0.56 -0.33
C PHE A 149 -5.39 -0.26 -1.29
N VAL A 150 -4.57 -1.15 -0.74
CA VAL A 150 -3.59 -1.92 -1.52
C VAL A 150 -3.60 -3.40 -1.18
N GLU A 151 -3.17 -4.19 -2.15
CA GLU A 151 -2.91 -5.62 -2.05
C GLU A 151 -1.46 -5.91 -2.43
N PHE A 152 -0.90 -6.98 -1.86
CA PHE A 152 0.46 -7.43 -2.16
C PHE A 152 0.40 -8.65 -3.07
N VAL A 153 0.90 -8.52 -4.30
CA VAL A 153 0.97 -9.62 -5.26
C VAL A 153 2.42 -10.08 -5.38
N LYS A 154 2.70 -11.35 -5.12
CA LYS A 154 4.06 -11.86 -5.22
C LYS A 154 4.53 -11.85 -6.69
N VAL A 155 5.76 -11.40 -6.94
CA VAL A 155 6.26 -11.19 -8.31
C VAL A 155 6.26 -12.47 -9.14
N ASP A 156 6.58 -13.62 -8.54
CA ASP A 156 6.64 -14.91 -9.24
C ASP A 156 5.27 -15.37 -9.80
N ASP A 157 4.16 -14.89 -9.21
CA ASP A 157 2.81 -15.32 -9.56
C ASP A 157 2.28 -14.65 -10.85
N VAL A 158 2.86 -13.52 -11.26
CA VAL A 158 2.45 -12.78 -12.48
C VAL A 158 2.85 -13.52 -13.77
N THR A 159 3.88 -14.38 -13.70
CA THR A 159 4.32 -15.23 -14.81
C THR A 159 3.25 -16.24 -15.24
N THR A 160 2.38 -16.66 -14.31
CA THR A 160 1.38 -17.71 -14.57
C THR A 160 0.12 -17.16 -15.26
N ALA A 161 -0.24 -15.90 -15.04
CA ALA A 161 -1.39 -15.26 -15.71
C ALA A 161 -1.10 -14.88 -17.17
N THR A 162 0.16 -14.84 -17.59
CA THR A 162 0.55 -14.39 -18.94
C THR A 162 0.43 -15.49 -20.00
N THR A 163 0.34 -16.77 -19.62
CA THR A 163 0.29 -17.87 -20.60
C THR A 163 -1.11 -18.04 -21.25
N THR A 164 -2.19 -17.56 -20.64
CA THR A 164 -3.54 -17.70 -21.21
C THR A 164 -3.91 -16.64 -22.27
N SER A 165 -3.02 -15.69 -22.55
CA SER A 165 -3.22 -14.66 -23.60
C SER A 165 -2.37 -14.91 -24.87
N THR A 166 -1.83 -16.11 -25.06
CA THR A 166 -1.15 -16.51 -26.30
C THR A 166 -1.84 -17.68 -27.01
N THR A 167 -3.08 -17.47 -27.43
CA THR A 167 -3.73 -18.33 -28.44
C THR A 167 -4.40 -17.50 -29.52
N SER A 168 -3.61 -17.10 -30.53
CA SER A 168 -3.97 -16.89 -31.96
C SER A 168 -2.78 -16.15 -32.59
N SER A 169 -2.04 -16.60 -33.61
CA SER A 169 -2.28 -17.58 -34.65
C SER A 169 -0.91 -17.99 -35.19
N VAL A 170 -0.59 -19.28 -35.27
CA VAL A 170 0.44 -19.76 -36.21
C VAL A 170 -0.33 -20.18 -37.46
N GLU A 171 -0.46 -19.28 -38.43
CA GLU A 171 -0.74 -19.70 -39.80
C GLU A 171 0.59 -19.83 -40.54
N LYS A 172 0.83 -21.06 -40.94
CA LYS A 172 1.92 -21.54 -41.76
C LYS A 172 1.65 -21.12 -43.20
N LEU A 173 2.59 -20.41 -43.83
CA LEU A 173 2.77 -20.34 -45.27
C LEU A 173 4.15 -20.89 -45.60
#